data_AF-A0A431WH07-F1
#
_entry.id   AF-A0A431WH07-F1
#
_cell.length_a   1.000
_cell.length_b   1.000
_cell.length_c   1.000
_cell.angle_alpha   90.00
_cell.angle_beta   90.00
_cell.angle_gamma   90.00
#
_symmetry.space_group_name_H-M   'P 1'
#
loop_
_entity.id
_entity.type
_entity.pdbx_description
1 polymer ?
#
loop_
_entity_poly.entity_id
_entity_poly.type
_entity_poly.pdbx_seq_one_letter_code
_entity_poly.pdbx_strand_id
1 'polypeptide(L)'
;MGTEVKQKQIKELLQKLNLSINKFAGLVYEALYDDDDKEAEQKLAENIKKQLQRKTTKEEVLDSYLDILAEQPSYQALNLDKVRSQFVNHSCLNDDITMSLTELSGELDKLI
;
A
#
# COMPACT_ATOMS: atom_id res chain seq x y z
N MET A 1 12.81 -0.19 2.53
CA MET A 1 12.27 -0.66 1.23
C MET A 1 12.45 0.48 0.24
N GLY A 2 13.08 0.27 -0.92
CA GLY A 2 13.38 1.38 -1.84
C GLY A 2 12.13 2.09 -2.40
N THR A 3 12.28 3.35 -2.80
CA THR A 3 11.24 4.21 -3.43
C THR A 3 10.36 3.48 -4.44
N GLU A 4 10.94 2.72 -5.38
CA GLU A 4 10.19 2.04 -6.43
C GLU A 4 9.23 0.96 -5.88
N VAL A 5 9.65 0.26 -4.82
CA VAL A 5 8.82 -0.78 -4.15
C VAL A 5 7.62 -0.13 -3.49
N LYS A 6 7.82 0.96 -2.74
CA LYS A 6 6.75 1.71 -2.08
C LYS A 6 5.76 2.31 -3.09
N GLN A 7 6.26 2.88 -4.19
CA GLN A 7 5.40 3.40 -5.27
C GLN A 7 4.51 2.33 -5.89
N LYS A 8 5.06 1.12 -6.11
CA LYS A 8 4.29 -0.01 -6.62
C LYS A 8 3.22 -0.45 -5.62
N GLN A 9 3.60 -0.59 -4.35
CA GLN A 9 2.68 -0.95 -3.27
C GLN A 9 1.51 0.03 -3.15
N ILE A 10 1.78 1.34 -3.16
CA ILE A 10 0.73 2.36 -3.10
C ILE A 10 -0.23 2.23 -4.30
N LYS A 11 0.28 2.04 -5.51
CA LYS A 11 -0.58 1.86 -6.70
C LYS A 11 -1.46 0.62 -6.61
N GLU A 12 -0.91 -0.49 -6.13
CA GLU A 12 -1.66 -1.73 -5.94
C GLU A 12 -2.74 -1.58 -4.87
N LEU A 13 -2.43 -0.88 -3.77
CA LEU A 13 -3.40 -0.59 -2.71
C LEU A 13 -4.54 0.29 -3.25
N LEU A 14 -4.23 1.37 -3.98
CA LEU A 14 -5.24 2.22 -4.60
C LEU A 14 -6.18 1.40 -5.50
N GLN A 15 -5.64 0.47 -6.29
CA GLN A 15 -6.45 -0.42 -7.13
C GLN A 15 -7.32 -1.38 -6.29
N LYS A 16 -6.76 -2.03 -5.28
CA LYS A 16 -7.49 -2.96 -4.39
C LYS A 16 -8.62 -2.29 -3.63
N LEU A 17 -8.38 -1.06 -3.18
CA LEU A 17 -9.36 -0.23 -2.47
C LEU A 17 -10.38 0.42 -3.41
N ASN A 18 -10.22 0.27 -4.74
CA ASN A 18 -11.00 0.99 -5.75
C ASN A 18 -10.99 2.52 -5.54
N LEU A 19 -9.84 3.04 -5.10
CA LEU A 19 -9.61 4.47 -4.86
C LEU A 19 -8.92 5.09 -6.08
N SER A 20 -9.53 6.13 -6.63
CA SER A 20 -8.89 6.96 -7.64
C SER A 20 -7.83 7.87 -7.00
N ILE A 21 -6.85 8.32 -7.78
CA ILE A 21 -5.84 9.29 -7.30
C ILE A 21 -6.52 10.56 -6.77
N ASN A 22 -7.61 11.00 -7.38
CA ASN A 22 -8.35 12.19 -6.91
C ASN A 22 -8.96 11.96 -5.53
N LYS A 23 -9.63 10.82 -5.31
CA LYS A 23 -10.18 10.49 -4.00
C LYS A 23 -9.09 10.35 -2.94
N PHE A 24 -7.98 9.72 -3.30
CA PHE A 24 -6.84 9.61 -2.41
C PHE A 24 -6.24 10.97 -2.09
N ALA A 25 -6.14 11.88 -3.06
CA ALA A 25 -5.69 13.24 -2.82
C ALA A 25 -6.60 13.98 -1.84
N GLY A 26 -7.91 13.81 -1.92
CA GLY A 26 -8.86 14.34 -0.93
C GLY A 26 -8.57 13.82 0.48
N LEU A 27 -8.33 12.52 0.64
CA LEU A 27 -7.95 11.94 1.94
C LEU A 27 -6.63 12.49 2.47
N VAL A 28 -5.62 12.64 1.60
CA VAL A 28 -4.34 13.25 1.98
C VAL A 28 -4.52 14.74 2.32
N TYR A 29 -5.40 15.44 1.60
CA TYR A 29 -5.70 16.84 1.84
C TYR A 29 -6.36 17.03 3.21
N GLU A 30 -7.41 16.26 3.51
CA GLU A 30 -8.12 16.24 4.80
C GLU A 30 -7.19 15.90 5.97
N ALA A 31 -6.22 15.00 5.77
CA ALA A 31 -5.23 14.67 6.78
C ALA A 31 -4.22 15.80 7.07
N LEU A 32 -4.03 16.74 6.13
CA LEU A 32 -3.01 17.80 6.20
C LEU A 32 -3.60 19.19 6.46
N TYR A 33 -4.83 19.43 6.04
CA TYR A 33 -5.49 20.74 6.01
C TYR A 33 -6.93 20.60 6.52
N ASP A 34 -7.34 21.54 7.36
CA ASP A 34 -8.71 21.66 7.90
C ASP A 34 -9.47 22.75 7.13
N ASP A 35 -9.49 22.64 5.79
CA ASP A 35 -10.24 23.53 4.91
C ASP A 35 -10.78 22.79 3.67
N ASP A 36 -11.68 23.46 2.93
CA ASP A 36 -12.34 22.92 1.74
C ASP A 36 -11.83 23.61 0.44
N ASP A 37 -10.52 23.68 0.22
CA ASP A 37 -9.95 24.20 -1.04
C ASP A 37 -9.83 23.12 -2.13
N LYS A 38 -10.87 23.05 -2.98
CA LYS A 38 -10.93 22.12 -4.12
C LYS A 38 -9.84 22.34 -5.17
N GLU A 39 -9.33 23.55 -5.34
CA GLU A 39 -8.27 23.81 -6.31
C GLU A 39 -6.94 23.29 -5.79
N ALA A 40 -6.68 23.47 -4.48
CA ALA A 40 -5.53 22.90 -3.81
C ALA A 40 -5.56 21.36 -3.82
N GLU A 41 -6.73 20.75 -3.59
CA GLU A 41 -6.92 19.30 -3.67
C GLU A 41 -6.58 18.75 -5.08
N GLN A 42 -7.03 19.41 -6.15
CA GLN A 42 -6.69 19.01 -7.52
C GLN A 42 -5.19 19.13 -7.81
N LYS A 43 -4.54 20.20 -7.33
CA LYS A 43 -3.08 20.36 -7.46
C LYS A 43 -2.35 19.26 -6.71
N LEU A 44 -2.86 18.85 -5.54
CA LEU A 44 -2.31 17.74 -4.76
C LEU A 44 -2.45 16.42 -5.51
N ALA A 45 -3.58 16.15 -6.15
CA ALA A 45 -3.79 14.95 -6.97
C ALA A 45 -2.75 14.81 -8.10
N GLU A 46 -2.49 15.90 -8.83
CA GLU A 46 -1.45 15.92 -9.86
C GLU A 46 -0.04 15.78 -9.29
N ASN A 47 0.20 16.28 -8.08
CA ASN A 47 1.47 16.12 -7.39
C ASN A 47 1.69 14.65 -6.96
N ILE A 48 0.70 14.04 -6.30
CA ILE A 48 0.72 12.62 -5.90
C ILE A 48 0.98 11.74 -7.12
N LYS A 49 0.27 11.98 -8.23
CA LYS A 49 0.49 11.25 -9.50
C LYS A 49 1.94 11.31 -9.96
N LYS A 50 2.57 12.49 -9.91
CA LYS A 50 3.99 12.67 -10.27
C LYS A 50 4.92 11.97 -9.27
N GLN A 51 4.64 12.09 -7.97
CA GLN A 51 5.44 11.48 -6.91
C GLN A 51 5.41 9.95 -6.98
N LEU A 52 4.30 9.35 -7.39
CA LEU A 52 4.18 7.91 -7.61
C LEU A 52 4.87 7.41 -8.89
N GLN A 53 5.38 8.32 -9.74
CA GLN A 53 6.10 7.98 -10.98
C GLN A 53 7.60 8.31 -10.92
N ARG A 54 7.99 9.36 -10.18
CA ARG A 54 9.36 9.86 -10.15
C ARG A 54 10.24 9.03 -9.22
N LYS A 55 11.38 8.57 -9.71
CA LYS A 55 12.38 7.84 -8.90
C LYS A 55 13.01 8.69 -7.79
N THR A 56 12.95 10.01 -7.92
CA THR A 56 13.53 10.97 -6.97
C THR A 56 12.57 11.36 -5.83
N THR A 57 11.38 10.78 -5.78
CA THR A 57 10.46 11.01 -4.66
C THR A 57 11.08 10.49 -3.37
N LYS A 58 11.08 11.32 -2.33
CA LYS A 58 11.57 10.96 -1.01
C LYS A 58 10.73 9.83 -0.44
N GLU A 59 11.38 8.85 0.19
CA GLU A 59 10.69 7.72 0.80
C GLU A 59 9.72 8.16 1.91
N GLU A 60 10.09 9.16 2.71
CA GLU A 60 9.27 9.73 3.79
C GLU A 60 7.87 10.15 3.32
N VAL A 61 7.79 10.71 2.10
CA VAL A 61 6.51 11.12 1.50
C VAL A 61 5.67 9.89 1.14
N LEU A 62 6.31 8.83 0.63
CA LEU A 62 5.62 7.58 0.29
C LEU A 62 5.17 6.83 1.54
N ASP A 63 5.95 6.91 2.63
CA ASP A 63 5.57 6.34 3.92
C ASP A 63 4.31 7.02 4.45
N SER A 64 4.24 8.36 4.42
CA SER A 64 3.02 9.09 4.82
C SER A 64 1.79 8.68 4.00
N TYR A 65 1.95 8.35 2.72
CA TYR A 65 0.84 7.86 1.88
C TYR A 65 0.39 6.46 2.27
N LEU A 66 1.30 5.59 2.70
CA LEU A 66 0.95 4.26 3.19
C LEU A 66 0.22 4.35 4.53
N ASP A 67 0.66 5.24 5.42
CA ASP A 67 0.02 5.46 6.72
C ASP A 67 -1.43 5.95 6.55
N ILE A 68 -1.64 6.97 5.71
CA ILE A 68 -2.99 7.50 5.41
C ILE A 68 -3.88 6.42 4.78
N LEU A 69 -3.33 5.55 3.92
CA LEU A 69 -4.07 4.44 3.34
C LEU A 69 -4.44 3.38 4.38
N ALA A 70 -3.55 3.09 5.33
CA ALA A 70 -3.78 2.11 6.38
C ALA A 70 -4.88 2.54 7.38
N GLU A 71 -5.01 3.85 7.60
CA GLU A 71 -6.06 4.43 8.46
C GLU A 71 -7.47 4.39 7.83
N GLN A 72 -7.59 4.10 6.53
CA GLN A 72 -8.89 4.07 5.86
C GLN A 72 -9.75 2.89 6.32
N PRO A 73 -11.05 3.10 6.64
CA PRO A 73 -11.96 2.01 6.99
C PRO A 73 -12.06 0.92 5.92
N SER A 74 -11.95 1.31 4.64
CA SER A 74 -11.93 0.41 3.49
C SER A 74 -10.70 -0.50 3.46
N TYR A 75 -9.56 -0.05 4.01
CA TYR A 75 -8.35 -0.85 4.17
C TYR A 75 -8.57 -1.98 5.19
N GLN A 76 -9.20 -1.65 6.32
CA GLN A 76 -9.58 -2.62 7.35
C GLN A 76 -10.65 -3.61 6.83
N ALA A 77 -11.66 -3.12 6.10
CA ALA A 77 -12.71 -3.95 5.53
C ALA A 77 -12.19 -5.00 4.53
N LEU A 78 -11.12 -4.67 3.79
CA LEU A 78 -10.43 -5.59 2.89
C LEU A 78 -9.47 -6.55 3.61
N ASN A 79 -9.41 -6.51 4.94
CA ASN A 79 -8.45 -7.26 5.76
C ASN A 79 -7.00 -7.09 5.27
N LEU A 80 -6.64 -5.91 4.73
CA LEU A 80 -5.27 -5.64 4.27
C LEU A 80 -4.28 -5.48 5.42
N ASP A 81 -4.78 -5.13 6.60
CA ASP A 81 -4.07 -5.16 7.88
C ASP A 81 -3.74 -6.59 8.35
N LYS A 82 -4.51 -7.60 7.89
CA LYS A 82 -4.12 -8.99 8.09
C LYS A 82 -3.05 -9.32 7.07
N VAL A 83 -1.81 -9.44 7.54
CA VAL A 83 -0.69 -10.00 6.79
C VAL A 83 -1.09 -11.41 6.32
N ARG A 84 -1.70 -11.52 5.14
CA ARG A 84 -1.79 -12.80 4.45
C ARG A 84 -0.36 -13.15 4.07
N SER A 85 0.17 -14.19 4.71
CA SER A 85 1.39 -14.88 4.32
C SER A 85 1.31 -15.23 2.83
N GLN A 86 1.84 -14.34 1.98
CA GLN A 86 2.03 -14.68 0.57
C GLN A 86 3.33 -15.45 0.46
N PHE A 87 3.22 -16.70 0.03
CA PHE A 87 4.36 -17.50 -0.36
C PHE A 87 5.11 -16.78 -1.49
N VAL A 88 6.31 -16.30 -1.19
CA VAL A 88 7.23 -15.76 -2.18
C VAL A 88 8.15 -16.88 -2.60
N ASN A 89 8.05 -17.31 -3.86
CA ASN A 89 8.97 -18.31 -4.40
C ASN A 89 10.37 -17.69 -4.49
N HIS A 90 11.23 -18.05 -3.55
CA HIS A 90 12.62 -17.67 -3.54
C HIS A 90 13.43 -18.77 -4.24
N SER A 91 14.07 -18.44 -5.36
CA SER A 91 14.96 -19.35 -6.11
C SER A 91 16.22 -19.79 -5.33
N CYS A 92 16.38 -19.35 -4.08
CA CYS A 92 17.45 -19.73 -3.17
C CYS A 92 17.05 -20.77 -2.12
N LEU A 93 15.78 -21.19 -2.09
CA LEU A 93 15.30 -22.20 -1.15
C LEU A 93 15.23 -23.56 -1.85
N ASN A 94 15.99 -24.53 -1.32
CA ASN A 94 15.90 -25.93 -1.76
C ASN A 94 14.49 -26.48 -1.54
N ASP A 95 14.06 -27.43 -2.37
CA ASP A 95 12.70 -27.96 -2.40
C ASP A 95 12.23 -28.48 -1.02
N ASP A 96 13.15 -29.04 -0.23
CA ASP A 96 12.87 -29.52 1.13
C ASP A 96 12.39 -28.40 2.09
N ILE A 97 12.98 -27.20 1.98
CA ILE A 97 12.63 -26.05 2.82
C ILE A 97 11.28 -25.48 2.36
N THR A 98 11.06 -25.45 1.04
CA THR A 98 9.79 -25.02 0.46
C THR A 98 8.63 -25.92 0.89
N MET A 99 8.87 -27.23 0.92
CA MET A 99 7.87 -28.22 1.37
C MET A 99 7.53 -28.02 2.85
N SER A 100 8.55 -27.85 3.70
CA SER A 100 8.38 -27.61 5.14
C SER A 100 7.61 -26.31 5.42
N LEU A 101 7.93 -25.23 4.69
CA LEU A 101 7.22 -23.95 4.82
C LEU A 101 5.76 -24.04 4.36
N THR A 102 5.49 -24.82 3.32
CA THR A 102 4.12 -25.06 2.84
C THR A 102 3.29 -25.81 3.87
N GLU A 103 3.89 -26.81 4.53
CA GLU A 103 3.25 -27.59 5.58
C GLU A 103 2.92 -26.73 6.81
N LEU A 104 3.89 -25.94 7.28
CA LEU A 104 3.69 -24.98 8.38
C LEU A 104 2.64 -23.92 8.06
N SER A 105 2.62 -23.40 6.82
CA SER A 105 1.59 -22.46 6.38
C SER A 105 0.20 -23.09 6.44
N GLY A 106 0.06 -24.35 6.01
CA GLY A 106 -1.20 -25.08 6.05
C GLY A 106 -1.68 -25.42 7.47
N GLU A 107 -0.77 -25.56 8.43
CA GLU A 107 -1.12 -25.72 9.85
C GLU A 107 -1.60 -24.40 10.46
N LEU A 108 -0.94 -23.28 10.15
CA LEU A 108 -1.35 -21.96 10.62
C LEU A 108 -2.73 -21.55 10.07
N ASP A 109 -3.00 -21.86 8.80
CA ASP A 109 -4.29 -21.55 8.17
C ASP A 109 -5.47 -22.34 8.79
N LYS A 110 -5.21 -23.46 9.46
CA LYS A 110 -6.23 -24.23 10.20
C LYS A 110 -6.52 -23.68 11.60
N LEU A 111 -5.68 -22.78 12.10
CA LEU A 111 -5.77 -22.19 13.44
C LEU A 111 -6.51 -20.84 13.46
N ILE A 112 -6.90 -20.32 12.29
CA ILE A 112 -7.66 -19.06 12.10
C ILE A 112 -9.09 -19.40 11.67
#